data_AF-Q9I5S1-F1
#
_entry.id   AF-Q9I5S1-F1
#
_cell.length_a   1.000
_cell.length_b   1.000
_cell.length_c   1.000
_cell.angle_alpha   90.00
_cell.angle_beta   90.00
_cell.angle_gamma   90.00
#
_symmetry.space_group_name_H-M   'P 1'
#
loop_
_entity.id
_entity.type
_entity.pdbx_description
1 polymer ?
#
loop_
_entity_poly.entity_id
_entity_poly.type
_entity_poly.pdbx_seq_one_letter_code
_entity_poly.pdbx_strand_id
1 'polypeptide(L)' 'MNIQWDKYVSPAKAAADVRDQALASVQAKRLLAYREESNPLKTEAEFDAIKAGVEPDYGAWIAKVEEIKSRYPMPE' A
#
# COMPACT_ATOMS: atom_id res chain seq x y z
N MET A 1 -19.50 43.05 3.39
CA MET A 1 -18.52 41.98 3.12
C MET A 1 -19.25 40.82 2.46
N ASN A 2 -18.89 40.44 1.25
CA ASN A 2 -19.42 39.22 0.63
C ASN A 2 -18.54 38.05 1.05
N ILE A 3 -19.04 37.20 1.94
CA ILE A 3 -18.36 35.94 2.29
C ILE A 3 -18.60 34.97 1.13
N GLN A 4 -17.52 34.45 0.54
CA GLN A 4 -17.56 33.43 -0.52
C GLN A 4 -17.79 32.03 0.10
N TRP A 5 -19.03 31.76 0.51
CA TRP A 5 -19.40 30.47 1.13
C TRP A 5 -19.21 29.27 0.19
N ASP A 6 -19.24 29.49 -1.13
CA ASP A 6 -18.93 28.49 -2.16
C ASP A 6 -17.50 27.95 -2.09
N LYS A 7 -16.57 28.74 -1.52
CA LYS A 7 -15.16 28.36 -1.32
C LYS A 7 -14.85 27.95 0.12
N TYR A 8 -15.85 27.97 1.00
CA TYR A 8 -15.63 27.58 2.38
C TYR A 8 -15.35 26.08 2.47
N VAL A 9 -14.14 25.73 2.92
CA VAL A 9 -13.78 24.36 3.28
C VAL A 9 -13.91 24.23 4.78
N SER A 10 -14.77 23.32 5.23
CA SER A 10 -14.89 23.06 6.67
C SER A 10 -13.58 22.47 7.20
N PRO A 11 -13.19 22.74 8.46
CA PRO A 11 -12.02 22.12 9.06
C PRO A 11 -12.05 20.58 8.97
N ALA A 12 -13.25 19.98 9.09
CA ALA A 12 -13.44 18.54 8.92
C ALA A 12 -13.11 18.07 7.49
N LYS A 13 -13.55 18.81 6.46
CA LYS A 13 -13.20 18.50 5.08
C LYS A 13 -11.69 18.65 4.83
N ALA A 14 -11.09 19.73 5.33
CA ALA A 14 -9.65 19.93 5.21
C ALA A 14 -8.85 18.78 5.88
N ALA A 15 -9.28 18.33 7.07
CA ALA A 15 -8.64 17.22 7.76
C ALA A 15 -8.81 15.88 7.01
N ALA A 16 -9.99 15.63 6.44
CA ALA A 16 -10.23 14.45 5.60
C ALA A 16 -9.34 14.47 4.35
N ASP A 17 -9.26 15.61 3.65
CA ASP A 17 -8.43 15.76 2.45
C ASP A 17 -6.93 15.51 2.77
N VAL A 18 -6.44 15.97 3.94
CA VAL A 18 -5.06 15.70 4.40
C VAL A 18 -4.85 14.21 4.70
N ARG A 19 -5.80 13.57 5.40
CA ARG A 19 -5.76 12.14 5.70
C ARG A 19 -5.72 11.31 4.42
N ASP A 20 -6.59 11.63 3.46
CA ASP A 20 -6.68 10.92 2.18
C ASP A 20 -5.39 11.07 1.37
N GLN A 21 -4.78 12.25 1.36
CA GLN A 21 -3.47 12.46 0.74
C GLN A 21 -2.36 11.64 1.41
N ALA A 22 -2.36 11.56 2.74
CA ALA A 22 -1.40 10.74 3.48
C ALA A 22 -1.59 9.25 3.16
N LEU A 23 -2.84 8.76 3.13
CA LEU A 23 -3.17 7.39 2.76
C LEU A 23 -2.71 7.06 1.34
N ALA A 24 -3.04 7.90 0.36
CA ALA A 24 -2.65 7.72 -1.03
C ALA A 24 -1.12 7.70 -1.20
N SER A 25 -0.40 8.58 -0.49
CA SER A 25 1.06 8.62 -0.51
C SER A 25 1.69 7.31 0.01
N VAL A 26 1.18 6.79 1.13
CA VAL A 26 1.67 5.50 1.68
C VAL A 26 1.30 4.33 0.78
N GLN A 27 0.09 4.31 0.23
CA GLN A 27 -0.34 3.26 -0.71
C GLN A 27 0.53 3.23 -1.96
N ALA A 28 0.87 4.38 -2.54
CA ALA A 28 1.76 4.47 -3.68
C ALA A 28 3.15 3.90 -3.37
N LYS A 29 3.70 4.21 -2.18
CA LYS A 29 4.99 3.66 -1.72
C LYS A 29 4.93 2.15 -1.54
N ARG A 30 3.88 1.63 -0.89
CA ARG A 30 3.67 0.17 -0.74
C ARG A 30 3.54 -0.52 -2.09
N LEU A 31 2.79 0.05 -3.04
CA LEU A 31 2.59 -0.55 -4.35
C LEU A 31 3.90 -0.68 -5.12
N LEU A 32 4.72 0.38 -5.13
CA LEU A 32 6.04 0.34 -5.74
C LEU A 32 6.93 -0.70 -5.05
N ALA A 33 6.98 -0.70 -3.73
CA ALA A 33 7.77 -1.67 -2.97
C ALA A 33 7.31 -3.12 -3.21
N TYR A 34 6.00 -3.38 -3.30
CA TYR A 34 5.50 -4.71 -3.64
C TYR A 34 5.94 -5.13 -5.04
N ARG A 35 5.86 -4.23 -6.02
CA ARG A 35 6.26 -4.52 -7.39
C ARG A 35 7.74 -4.90 -7.48
N GLU A 36 8.61 -4.17 -6.80
CA GLU A 36 10.06 -4.36 -6.91
C GLU A 36 10.60 -5.46 -5.98
N GLU A 37 10.00 -5.63 -4.79
CA GLU A 37 10.64 -6.41 -3.73
C GLU A 37 9.90 -7.71 -3.37
N SER A 38 8.56 -7.72 -3.37
CA SER A 38 7.79 -8.89 -2.89
C SER A 38 7.10 -9.69 -3.99
N ASN A 39 6.55 -9.04 -5.01
CA ASN A 39 5.84 -9.71 -6.09
C ASN A 39 6.72 -10.70 -6.87
N PRO A 40 7.99 -10.41 -7.19
CA PRO A 40 8.85 -11.39 -7.84
C PRO A 40 9.02 -12.68 -7.01
N LEU A 41 9.18 -12.55 -5.69
CA LEU A 41 9.29 -13.70 -4.78
C LEU A 41 8.05 -14.59 -4.84
N LYS A 42 6.86 -13.96 -4.91
CA LYS A 42 5.60 -14.68 -5.04
C LYS A 42 5.51 -15.43 -6.37
N THR A 43 5.83 -14.74 -7.47
CA THR A 43 5.78 -15.32 -8.82
C THR A 43 6.67 -16.56 -8.96
N GLU A 44 7.91 -16.48 -8.47
CA GLU A 44 8.83 -17.63 -8.52
C GLU A 44 8.33 -18.79 -7.66
N ALA A 45 7.86 -18.52 -6.43
CA ALA A 45 7.30 -19.55 -5.55
C ALA A 45 6.09 -20.27 -6.17
N GLU A 46 5.20 -19.52 -6.84
CA GLU A 46 4.04 -20.08 -7.53
C GLU A 46 4.46 -20.91 -8.74
N PHE A 47 5.39 -20.41 -9.55
CA PHE A 47 5.89 -21.13 -10.73
C PHE A 47 6.57 -22.45 -10.34
N ASP A 48 7.46 -22.42 -9.35
CA ASP A 48 8.18 -23.60 -8.88
C ASP A 48 7.23 -24.65 -8.31
N ALA A 49 6.21 -24.22 -7.57
CA ALA A 49 5.20 -25.10 -7.01
C ALA A 49 4.32 -25.76 -8.08
N ILE A 50 3.89 -25.00 -9.09
CA ILE A 50 3.16 -25.54 -10.25
C ILE A 50 4.02 -26.60 -10.95
N LYS A 51 5.31 -26.30 -11.18
CA LYS A 51 6.24 -27.23 -11.83
C LYS A 51 6.47 -28.50 -11.03
N ALA A 52 6.50 -28.41 -9.71
CA ALA A 52 6.69 -29.54 -8.80
C ALA A 52 5.37 -30.29 -8.48
N GLY A 53 4.22 -29.74 -8.83
CA GLY A 53 2.91 -30.32 -8.49
C GLY A 53 2.61 -30.27 -6.99
N VAL A 54 3.08 -29.22 -6.30
CA VAL A 54 2.90 -29.00 -4.86
C VAL A 54 2.29 -27.61 -4.61
N GLU A 55 1.99 -27.30 -3.35
CA GLU A 55 1.55 -25.96 -2.96
C GLU A 55 2.72 -24.96 -2.89
N PRO A 56 2.50 -23.68 -3.25
CA PRO A 56 3.54 -22.65 -3.15
C PRO A 56 4.00 -22.37 -1.71
N ASP A 57 5.32 -22.31 -1.52
CA ASP A 57 5.90 -21.79 -0.28
C ASP A 57 5.94 -20.25 -0.32
N TYR A 58 4.97 -19.64 0.33
CA TYR A 58 4.83 -18.20 0.41
C TYR A 58 5.66 -17.52 1.52
N GLY A 59 6.46 -18.27 2.29
CA GLY A 59 7.15 -17.73 3.47
C GLY A 59 8.01 -16.49 3.18
N ALA A 60 8.81 -16.53 2.10
CA ALA A 60 9.66 -15.42 1.70
C ALA A 60 8.84 -14.19 1.25
N TRP A 61 7.75 -14.40 0.52
CA TRP A 61 6.85 -13.32 0.09
C TRP A 61 6.18 -12.64 1.29
N ILE A 62 5.66 -13.43 2.24
CA ILE A 62 5.01 -12.93 3.45
C ILE A 62 5.99 -12.10 4.28
N ALA A 63 7.18 -12.62 4.55
CA ALA A 63 8.21 -11.89 5.30
C ALA A 63 8.54 -10.54 4.65
N LYS A 64 8.69 -10.51 3.31
CA LYS A 64 8.94 -9.25 2.60
C LYS A 64 7.76 -8.28 2.66
N VAL A 65 6.52 -8.78 2.57
CA VAL A 65 5.32 -7.93 2.72
C VAL A 65 5.25 -7.32 4.12
N GLU A 66 5.60 -8.07 5.17
CA GLU A 66 5.65 -7.56 6.54
C GLU A 66 6.71 -6.46 6.70
N GLU A 67 7.92 -6.67 6.16
CA GLU A 67 8.96 -5.64 6.12
C GLU A 67 8.50 -4.37 5.39
N ILE A 68 7.83 -4.51 4.23
CA ILE A 68 7.29 -3.37 3.47
C ILE A 68 6.22 -2.63 4.29
N LYS A 69 5.31 -3.35 4.94
CA LYS A 69 4.27 -2.75 5.78
C LYS A 69 4.87 -2.04 6.99
N SER A 70 5.94 -2.56 7.56
CA SER A 70 6.69 -1.93 8.65
C SER A 70 7.42 -0.65 8.20
N ARG A 71 7.98 -0.64 6.98
CA ARG A 71 8.64 0.57 6.42
C ARG A 71 7.64 1.66 6.03
N TYR A 72 6.45 1.27 5.58
CA TYR A 72 5.40 2.19 5.14
C TYR A 72 4.10 1.93 5.91
N PRO A 73 3.99 2.31 7.19
CA PRO A 73 2.79 2.10 7.98
C PRO A 73 1.61 2.92 7.44
N MET A 74 0.40 2.37 7.53
CA MET A 74 -0.80 3.08 7.09
C MET A 74 -1.17 4.17 8.11
N PRO A 75 -1.48 5.40 7.68
CA PRO A 75 -1.97 6.44 8.58
C PRO A 75 -3.26 6.01 9.29
N GLU A 76 -3.38 6.33 10.58
CA GLU A 76 -4.58 6.08 11.41
C GLU A 76 -5.70 7.07 11.17
#